data_AF-A0A2N2DA89-F1
#
_entry.id   AF-A0A2N2DA89-F1
#
_cell.length_a   1.000
_cell.length_b   1.000
_cell.length_c   1.000
_cell.angle_alpha   90.00
_cell.angle_beta   90.00
_cell.angle_gamma   90.00
#
_symmetry.space_group_name_H-M   'P 1'
#
loop_
_entity.id
_entity.type
_entity.pdbx_description
1 polymer ?
#
loop_
_entity_poly.entity_id
_entity_poly.type
_entity_poly.pdbx_seq_one_letter_code
_entity_poly.pdbx_strand_id
1 'polypeptide(L)' 'PDYIISTGTMVAFPMAYLAKIFRKKLIYIETFARISDGTRTGKIMYKKADLFIIQWEELRSVYPNAIYGGSIY' A
#
# COMPACT_ATOMS: atom_id res chain seq x y z
N PRO A 1 7.49 -0.33 -17.15
CA PRO A 1 7.73 0.40 -15.89
C PRO A 1 8.52 -0.45 -14.88
N ASP A 2 9.43 0.17 -14.13
CA ASP A 2 10.20 -0.53 -13.09
C ASP A 2 9.51 -0.52 -11.73
N TYR A 3 8.65 0.48 -11.51
CA TYR A 3 7.84 0.65 -10.33
C TYR A 3 6.36 0.80 -10.72
N ILE A 4 5.48 0.21 -9.92
CA ILE A 4 4.03 0.39 -9.99
C ILE A 4 3.60 0.97 -8.65
N ILE A 5 2.98 2.15 -8.69
CA ILE A 5 2.42 2.83 -7.52
C ILE A 5 0.90 2.69 -7.58
N SER A 6 0.27 2.28 -6.49
CA SER A 6 -1.19 2.20 -6.41
C SER A 6 -1.73 2.67 -5.06
N THR A 7 -2.77 3.48 -5.11
CA THR A 7 -3.57 3.94 -3.96
C THR A 7 -4.96 3.29 -3.93
N GLY A 8 -5.32 2.52 -4.96
CA GLY A 8 -6.68 2.04 -5.21
C GLY A 8 -6.92 0.64 -4.69
N THR A 9 -8.09 0.40 -4.07
CA THR A 9 -8.39 -0.90 -3.45
C THR A 9 -8.69 -2.04 -4.43
N MET A 10 -9.44 -1.77 -5.50
CA MET A 10 -9.93 -2.81 -6.42
C MET A 10 -8.94 -3.10 -7.57
N VAL A 11 -8.34 -2.04 -8.13
CA VAL A 11 -7.40 -2.15 -9.26
C VAL A 11 -5.99 -2.55 -8.80
N ALA A 12 -5.64 -2.36 -7.52
CA ALA A 12 -4.34 -2.78 -7.01
C ALA A 12 -4.11 -4.30 -7.07
N PHE A 13 -5.16 -5.13 -7.01
CA PHE A 13 -4.98 -6.59 -7.08
C PHE A 13 -4.41 -7.09 -8.42
N PRO A 14 -5.05 -6.82 -9.56
CA PRO A 14 -4.50 -7.22 -10.85
C PRO A 14 -3.16 -6.54 -11.12
N MET A 15 -2.99 -5.26 -10.74
CA MET A 15 -1.73 -4.56 -10.92
C MET A 15 -0.59 -5.12 -10.06
N ALA A 16 -0.88 -5.50 -8.81
CA ALA A 16 0.08 -6.17 -7.94
C ALA A 16 0.48 -7.54 -8.51
N TYR A 17 -0.47 -8.29 -9.05
CA TYR A 17 -0.21 -9.58 -9.65
C TYR A 17 0.66 -9.45 -10.91
N LEU A 18 0.33 -8.50 -11.79
CA LEU A 18 1.15 -8.17 -12.96
C LEU A 18 2.55 -7.71 -12.53
N ALA A 19 2.66 -6.85 -11.51
CA ALA A 19 3.95 -6.42 -10.98
C ALA A 19 4.81 -7.61 -10.58
N LYS A 20 4.26 -8.60 -9.88
CA LYS A 20 5.00 -9.79 -9.45
C LYS A 20 5.38 -10.70 -10.62
N ILE A 21 4.51 -10.92 -11.61
CA ILE A 21 4.83 -11.69 -12.83
C ILE A 21 6.01 -11.06 -13.57
N PHE A 22 5.97 -9.74 -13.76
CA PHE A 22 7.01 -9.02 -14.49
C PHE A 22 8.23 -8.66 -13.62
N ARG A 23 8.31 -9.19 -12.39
CA ARG A 23 9.38 -8.90 -11.41
C ARG A 23 9.61 -7.40 -11.18
N LYS A 24 8.53 -6.61 -11.22
CA LYS A 24 8.53 -5.17 -10.98
C LYS A 24 8.24 -4.85 -9.53
N LYS A 25 8.70 -3.67 -9.08
CA LYS A 25 8.52 -3.22 -7.70
C LYS A 25 7.12 -2.66 -7.51
N LEU A 26 6.43 -3.13 -6.48
CA LEU A 26 5.09 -2.68 -6.12
C LEU A 26 5.15 -1.75 -4.91
N ILE A 27 4.73 -0.51 -5.09
CA ILE A 27 4.54 0.48 -4.03
C ILE A 27 3.03 0.64 -3.82
N TYR A 28 2.57 0.44 -2.59
CA TYR A 28 1.18 0.66 -2.23
C TYR A 28 1.08 1.77 -1.19
N ILE A 29 0.17 2.71 -1.42
CA ILE A 29 -0.14 3.79 -0.50
C ILE A 29 -1.52 3.53 0.07
N GLU A 30 -1.63 3.44 1.40
CA GLU A 30 -2.92 3.28 2.06
C GLU A 30 -3.77 4.56 1.95
N THR A 31 -5.08 4.36 1.89
CA THR A 31 -6.03 5.46 1.74
C THR A 31 -5.92 6.47 2.88
N PHE A 32 -6.01 7.74 2.52
CA PHE A 32 -6.07 8.84 3.49
C PHE A 32 -7.31 8.75 4.40
N ALA A 33 -8.39 8.11 3.94
CA ALA A 33 -9.65 8.05 4.67
C ALA A 33 -9.61 7.18 5.94
N ARG A 34 -8.55 6.40 6.16
CA ARG A 34 -8.40 5.53 7.33
C ARG A 34 -7.33 6.06 8.26
N ILE A 35 -7.74 6.49 9.45
CA ILE A 35 -6.85 7.06 10.46
C ILE A 35 -6.36 5.98 11.43
N SER A 36 -7.26 5.12 11.92
CA SER A 36 -6.96 4.13 12.96
C SER A 36 -7.21 2.68 12.53
N ASP A 37 -8.13 2.44 11.60
CA ASP A 37 -8.52 1.09 11.15
C ASP A 37 -8.23 0.89 9.66
N GLY A 38 -7.03 0.39 9.36
CA GLY A 38 -6.58 0.14 7.98
C GLY A 38 -7.53 -0.74 7.14
N THR A 39 -7.37 -0.73 5.81
CA THR A 39 -8.34 -1.38 4.91
C THR A 39 -8.11 -2.88 4.74
N ARG A 40 -9.15 -3.62 4.31
CA ARG A 40 -8.99 -5.05 3.93
C ARG A 40 -7.97 -5.21 2.80
N THR A 41 -8.02 -4.34 1.79
CA THR A 41 -7.01 -4.36 0.71
C THR A 41 -5.64 -4.01 1.24
N GLY A 42 -5.53 -2.97 2.08
CA GLY A 42 -4.27 -2.55 2.69
C GLY A 42 -3.62 -3.67 3.50
N LYS A 43 -4.39 -4.45 4.27
CA LYS A 43 -3.87 -5.64 4.98
C LYS A 43 -3.29 -6.70 4.04
N ILE A 44 -3.85 -6.85 2.83
CA ILE A 44 -3.33 -7.77 1.83
C ILE A 44 -2.11 -7.18 1.14
N MET A 45 -2.16 -5.91 0.75
CA MET A 45 -1.07 -5.20 0.09
C MET A 45 0.12 -4.99 1.00
N TYR A 46 -0.08 -4.82 2.30
CA TYR A 46 0.97 -4.77 3.31
C TYR A 46 1.88 -6.01 3.28
N LYS A 47 1.33 -7.18 2.88
CA LYS A 47 2.10 -8.42 2.72
C LYS A 47 2.70 -8.60 1.33
N LYS A 48 2.16 -7.92 0.31
CA LYS A 48 2.52 -8.14 -1.11
C LYS A 48 3.36 -7.03 -1.71
N ALA A 49 3.22 -5.80 -1.23
CA ALA A 49 3.96 -4.65 -1.70
C ALA A 49 5.42 -4.75 -1.28
N ASP A 50 6.32 -4.29 -2.16
CA ASP A 50 7.72 -4.10 -1.85
C ASP A 50 7.91 -2.89 -0.92
N LEU A 51 7.03 -1.89 -1.04
CA LEU A 51 6.95 -0.74 -0.14
C LEU A 51 5.48 -0.43 0.17
N PHE A 52 5.16 -0.30 1.45
CA PHE A 52 3.84 0.06 1.93
C PHE A 52 3.90 1.39 2.69
N ILE A 53 3.13 2.37 2.25
CA ILE A 53 3.13 3.72 2.79
C ILE A 53 1.79 4.01 3.48
N ILE A 54 1.84 4.56 4.69
CA ILE A 54 0.69 5.01 5.47
C ILE A 54 0.72 6.54 5.61
N GLN A 55 -0.46 7.14 5.74
CA GLN A 55 -0.61 8.60 5.79
C GLN A 55 -0.86 9.15 7.20
N TRP A 56 -1.20 8.26 8.14
CA TRP A 56 -1.43 8.57 9.56
C TRP A 56 -0.44 7.79 10.40
N GLU A 57 0.09 8.40 11.46
CA GLU A 57 1.10 7.75 12.31
C GLU A 57 0.45 6.65 13.16
N GLU A 58 -0.82 6.84 13.53
CA GLU A 58 -1.68 5.90 14.25
C GLU A 58 -1.82 4.57 13.52
N LEU A 59 -1.76 4.57 12.18
CA LEU A 59 -1.77 3.35 11.38
C LEU A 59 -0.54 2.47 11.59
N ARG A 60 0.55 2.95 12.21
CA ARG A 60 1.67 2.09 12.62
C ARG A 60 1.24 1.01 13.61
N SER A 61 0.20 1.27 14.40
CA SER A 61 -0.38 0.23 15.28
C SER A 61 -0.97 -0.95 14.50
N VAL A 62 -1.46 -0.70 13.28
CA VAL A 62 -2.04 -1.71 12.37
C VAL A 62 -0.96 -2.28 11.43
N TYR A 63 -0.05 -1.42 10.98
CA TYR A 63 0.98 -1.70 9.97
C TYR A 63 2.38 -1.30 10.51
N PRO A 64 2.96 -2.09 11.43
CA PRO A 64 4.17 -1.68 12.16
C PRO A 64 5.40 -1.45 11.28
N ASN A 65 5.51 -2.13 10.14
CA ASN A 65 6.63 -2.00 9.21
C ASN A 65 6.32 -1.06 8.04
N ALA A 66 5.20 -0.33 8.07
CA ALA A 66 4.86 0.63 7.03
C ALA A 66 5.72 1.90 7.15
N ILE A 67 6.00 2.52 6.00
CA ILE A 67 6.65 3.84 5.97
C ILE A 67 5.57 4.91 6.16
N TYR A 68 5.77 5.80 7.12
CA TYR A 68 4.92 6.97 7.27
C TYR A 68 5.30 8.02 6.22
N GLY A 69 4.36 8.34 5.33
CA GLY A 69 4.52 9.33 4.27
C GLY A 69 3.80 10.66 4.52
N GLY A 70 2.91 10.74 5.51
CA GLY A 70 2.05 11.90 5.72
C GLY A 70 1.00 12.07 4.61
N SER A 71 0.55 13.30 4.37
CA SER A 71 -0.40 13.62 3.28
C SER A 71 0.37 13.75 1.96
N ILE A 72 0.45 12.63 1.22
CA ILE A 72 1.21 12.52 -0.04
C ILE A 72 0.34 12.67 -1.28
N TYR A 73 -0.98 12.73 -1.13
CA TYR A 73 -1.92 13.13 -2.17
C TYR A 73 -3.21 13.69 -1.57
#